data_AF-A0A7S1RIL8-F1
#
_entry.id   AF-A0A7S1RIL8-F1
#
_cell.length_a   1.000
_cell.length_b   1.000
_cell.length_c   1.000
_cell.angle_alpha   90.00
_cell.angle_beta   90.00
_cell.angle_gamma   90.00
#
_symmetry.space_group_name_H-M   'P 1'
#
loop_
_entity.id
_entity.type
_entity.pdbx_description
1 polymer ?
#
loop_
_entity_poly.entity_id
_entity_poly.type
_entity_poly.pdbx_seq_one_letter_code
_entity_poly.pdbx_strand_id
1 'polypeptide(L)'
;KPSEAQAGPVRASCCPRSPFHPPLAMKAISAALFMATLLSPASGNITCREQARFDVLMCSSHMCTDCTLEWCMETCQKAQLDFPDCRCRDWATSRGTYSAGPFEQKGKYGDVGDYSKL
;
A
#
# COMPACT_ATOMS: atom_id res chain seq x y z
N LYS A 1 -29.96 10.99 14.54
CA LYS A 1 -31.06 10.25 15.20
C LYS A 1 -31.80 9.48 14.12
N PRO A 2 -31.53 8.19 13.90
CA PRO A 2 -32.25 7.38 12.92
C PRO A 2 -33.59 6.94 13.52
N SER A 3 -34.65 6.95 12.71
CA SER A 3 -35.97 6.42 13.07
C SER A 3 -36.13 5.05 12.46
N GLU A 4 -36.41 4.08 13.33
CA GLU A 4 -36.87 2.72 13.07
C GLU A 4 -38.01 2.63 12.04
N ALA A 5 -37.99 1.55 11.25
CA ALA A 5 -39.20 0.89 10.81
C ALA A 5 -38.97 -0.64 10.85
N GLN A 6 -39.58 -1.26 11.85
CA GLN A 6 -39.65 -2.70 12.06
C GLN A 6 -40.84 -3.26 11.25
N ALA A 7 -40.68 -4.43 10.63
CA ALA A 7 -41.80 -5.27 10.21
C ALA A 7 -41.44 -6.74 10.44
N GLY A 8 -42.09 -7.34 11.44
CA GLY A 8 -42.09 -8.79 11.70
C GLY A 8 -43.11 -9.53 10.82
N PRO A 9 -43.66 -10.68 11.27
CA PRO A 9 -43.15 -11.98 10.88
C PRO A 9 -44.17 -12.82 10.09
N VAL A 10 -43.69 -13.68 9.20
CA VAL A 10 -44.44 -14.87 8.75
C VAL A 10 -43.50 -16.07 8.68
N ARG A 11 -43.88 -17.11 9.39
CA ARG A 11 -43.13 -18.34 9.69
C ARG A 11 -43.84 -19.53 9.04
N ALA A 12 -43.07 -20.59 8.84
CA ALA A 12 -43.43 -21.99 8.50
C ALA A 12 -43.35 -22.35 7.00
N SER A 13 -42.37 -23.14 6.53
CA SER A 13 -41.92 -24.49 6.92
C SER A 13 -42.72 -25.61 6.26
N CYS A 14 -42.14 -26.24 5.22
CA CYS A 14 -42.36 -27.65 4.88
C CYS A 14 -40.99 -28.31 4.59
N CYS A 15 -40.46 -28.91 5.66
CA CYS A 15 -39.29 -29.78 5.85
C CYS A 15 -39.19 -30.99 4.86
N PRO A 16 -38.08 -31.80 4.83
CA PRO A 16 -37.22 -32.11 5.96
C PRO A 16 -35.70 -32.17 5.75
N ARG A 17 -35.04 -31.81 6.85
CA ARG A 17 -33.62 -31.92 7.16
C ARG A 17 -33.39 -33.35 7.68
N SER A 18 -32.58 -34.13 6.97
CA SER A 18 -32.21 -35.47 7.45
C SER A 18 -31.30 -35.42 8.68
N PRO A 19 -31.37 -36.45 9.55
CA PRO A 19 -30.81 -36.47 10.88
C PRO A 19 -29.39 -37.08 10.91
N PHE A 20 -28.83 -37.13 12.12
CA PHE A 20 -27.57 -37.75 12.54
C PHE A 20 -26.37 -36.81 12.71
N HIS A 21 -26.47 -35.96 13.74
CA HIS A 21 -25.34 -35.73 14.64
C HIS A 21 -25.32 -36.81 15.72
N PRO A 22 -24.19 -37.51 15.95
CA PRO A 22 -23.87 -38.07 17.26
C PRO A 22 -23.13 -37.04 18.16
N PRO A 23 -23.16 -37.24 19.49
CA PRO A 23 -23.13 -36.18 20.48
C PRO A 23 -21.72 -35.67 20.84
N LEU A 24 -21.69 -34.39 21.22
CA LEU A 24 -20.62 -33.69 21.92
C LEU A 24 -20.13 -34.53 23.13
N ALA A 25 -18.90 -35.04 23.05
CA ALA A 25 -18.09 -35.29 24.22
C ALA A 25 -17.06 -34.14 24.29
N MET A 26 -17.40 -33.09 25.03
CA MET A 26 -16.44 -32.03 25.35
C MET A 26 -15.29 -32.66 26.14
N LYS A 27 -14.11 -32.71 25.53
CA LYS A 27 -12.85 -32.80 26.25
C LYS A 27 -12.09 -31.52 25.93
N ALA A 28 -11.95 -30.69 26.96
CA ALA A 28 -11.15 -29.49 26.95
C ALA A 28 -9.73 -29.83 26.47
N ILE A 29 -9.32 -29.25 25.34
CA ILE A 29 -7.94 -29.29 24.87
C ILE A 29 -7.58 -27.87 24.47
N SER A 30 -6.89 -27.23 25.43
CA SER A 30 -5.73 -26.36 25.21
C SER A 30 -5.94 -25.05 24.45
N ALA A 31 -5.87 -23.96 25.23
CA ALA A 31 -5.40 -22.68 24.73
C ALA A 31 -4.07 -22.86 23.98
N ALA A 32 -4.05 -22.62 22.66
CA ALA A 32 -2.83 -22.30 21.92
C ALA A 32 -3.16 -21.74 20.52
N LEU A 33 -2.62 -20.55 20.25
CA LEU A 33 -2.25 -20.00 18.94
C LEU A 33 -3.36 -19.33 18.10
N PHE A 34 -3.75 -18.13 18.55
CA PHE A 34 -4.02 -17.01 17.66
C PHE A 34 -2.78 -16.68 16.81
N MET A 35 -2.45 -17.51 15.81
CA MET A 35 -1.41 -17.20 14.80
C MET A 35 -2.06 -16.58 13.57
N ALA A 36 -2.63 -15.39 13.75
CA ALA A 36 -2.82 -14.44 12.66
C ALA A 36 -1.57 -13.55 12.60
N THR A 37 -0.44 -14.12 12.13
CA THR A 37 0.76 -13.32 11.83
C THR A 37 0.49 -12.49 10.59
N LEU A 38 0.12 -11.23 10.82
CA LEU A 38 0.19 -10.16 9.84
C LEU A 38 1.59 -10.14 9.24
N LEU A 39 1.73 -10.56 7.98
CA LEU A 39 2.94 -10.32 7.20
C LEU A 39 3.00 -8.83 6.89
N SER A 40 3.51 -8.05 7.84
CA SER A 40 3.84 -6.65 7.65
C SER A 40 5.26 -6.60 7.08
N PRO A 41 5.50 -6.16 5.82
CA PRO A 41 6.85 -5.88 5.36
C PRO A 41 7.33 -4.57 6.01
N ALA A 42 7.70 -4.65 7.29
CA ALA A 42 8.56 -3.65 7.91
C ALA A 42 10.00 -3.97 7.48
N SER A 43 10.36 -3.54 6.28
CA SER A 43 11.75 -3.57 5.82
C SER A 43 12.08 -2.24 5.17
N GLY A 44 11.92 -1.16 5.95
CA GLY A 44 12.76 0.01 5.84
C GLY A 44 13.91 -0.20 6.81
N ASN A 45 15.10 -0.43 6.28
CA ASN A 45 16.36 -0.29 6.98
C ASN A 45 16.31 0.85 8.01
N ILE A 46 16.75 0.57 9.25
CA ILE A 46 16.90 1.55 10.35
C ILE A 46 17.89 2.70 9.98
N THR A 47 18.43 2.72 8.77
CA THR A 47 19.42 3.69 8.30
C THR A 47 18.79 5.01 7.81
N CYS A 48 17.53 5.02 7.39
CA CYS A 48 16.89 6.27 6.94
C CYS A 48 16.13 6.97 8.07
N ARG A 49 16.76 8.00 8.66
CA ARG A 49 16.16 8.81 9.75
C ARG A 49 14.87 9.52 9.34
N GLU A 50 14.77 9.95 8.09
CA GLU A 50 13.68 10.78 7.58
C GLU A 50 12.84 10.06 6.50
N GLN A 51 12.65 8.74 6.64
CA GLN A 51 11.98 7.92 5.63
C GLN A 51 10.57 8.43 5.29
N ALA A 52 9.81 8.87 6.28
CA ALA A 52 8.46 9.41 6.04
C ALA A 52 8.48 10.65 5.14
N ARG A 53 9.48 11.53 5.30
CA ARG A 53 9.63 12.72 4.47
C ARG A 53 10.12 12.35 3.06
N PHE A 54 11.06 11.42 2.98
CA PHE A 54 11.53 10.88 1.72
C PHE A 54 10.40 10.20 0.94
N ASP A 55 9.55 9.41 1.60
CA ASP A 55 8.42 8.73 0.96
C ASP A 55 7.43 9.71 0.35
N VAL A 56 7.16 10.83 1.04
CA VAL A 56 6.32 11.90 0.50
C VAL A 56 6.97 12.58 -0.71
N LEU A 57 8.23 12.97 -0.60
CA LEU A 57 8.92 13.72 -1.65
C LEU A 57 9.22 12.88 -2.90
N MET A 58 9.57 11.61 -2.69
CA MET A 58 10.24 10.79 -3.70
C MET A 58 9.41 9.58 -4.15
N CYS A 59 8.66 8.96 -3.24
CA CYS A 59 8.00 7.69 -3.51
C CYS A 59 6.52 7.83 -3.89
N SER A 60 5.85 8.84 -3.33
CA SER A 60 4.40 9.07 -3.51
C SER A 60 4.06 10.37 -4.21
N SER A 61 5.04 11.26 -4.43
CA SER A 61 4.83 12.52 -5.15
C SER A 61 4.74 12.28 -6.65
N HIS A 62 3.73 12.91 -7.28
CA HIS A 62 3.60 13.01 -8.74
C HIS A 62 4.88 13.52 -9.40
N MET A 63 5.64 14.38 -8.72
CA MET A 63 6.92 14.90 -9.20
C MET A 63 7.89 13.77 -9.59
N CYS A 64 7.90 12.66 -8.85
CA CYS A 64 8.87 11.59 -9.04
C CYS A 64 8.28 10.30 -9.60
N THR A 65 6.96 10.21 -9.73
CA THR A 65 6.28 9.06 -10.33
C THR A 65 5.92 9.32 -11.79
N ASP A 66 5.19 10.41 -12.04
CA ASP A 66 4.46 10.58 -13.31
C ASP A 66 4.74 11.92 -14.01
N CYS A 67 5.42 12.85 -13.34
CA CYS A 67 5.80 14.12 -13.98
C CYS A 67 6.76 13.88 -15.14
N THR A 68 6.58 14.63 -16.23
CA THR A 68 7.35 14.54 -17.49
C THR A 68 8.30 15.72 -17.73
N LEU A 69 8.39 16.67 -16.79
CA LEU A 69 9.20 17.89 -16.90
C LEU A 69 10.65 17.66 -16.44
N GLU A 70 11.63 18.33 -17.05
CA GLU A 70 13.05 18.25 -16.63
C GLU A 70 13.22 18.49 -15.14
N TRP A 71 12.55 19.54 -14.68
CA TRP A 71 12.66 20.01 -13.32
C TRP A 71 12.26 18.93 -12.33
N CYS A 72 11.26 18.11 -12.66
CA CYS A 72 10.87 16.97 -11.87
C CYS A 72 12.00 15.94 -11.77
N MET A 73 12.60 15.56 -12.90
CA MET A 73 13.77 14.67 -12.95
C MET A 73 14.92 15.18 -12.08
N GLU A 74 15.35 16.43 -12.28
CA GLU A 74 16.45 17.02 -11.53
C GLU A 74 16.16 17.12 -10.03
N THR A 75 14.93 17.49 -9.68
CA THR A 75 14.54 17.70 -8.28
C THR A 75 14.45 16.38 -7.54
N CYS A 76 13.94 15.32 -8.18
CA CYS A 76 13.94 13.98 -7.61
C CYS A 76 15.37 13.43 -7.42
N GLN A 77 16.30 13.70 -8.36
CA GLN A 77 17.71 13.35 -8.18
C GLN A 77 18.34 14.12 -7.00
N LYS A 78 18.06 15.42 -6.87
CA LYS A 78 18.50 16.23 -5.73
C LYS A 78 17.92 15.71 -4.40
N ALA A 79 16.62 15.41 -4.36
CA ALA A 79 15.99 14.80 -3.19
C ALA A 79 16.66 13.49 -2.80
N GLN A 80 17.04 12.64 -3.77
CA GLN A 80 17.78 11.43 -3.45
C GLN A 80 19.17 11.70 -2.84
N LEU A 81 19.88 12.75 -3.30
CA LEU A 81 21.18 13.14 -2.74
C LEU A 81 21.07 13.70 -1.32
N ASP A 82 19.98 14.41 -1.03
CA ASP A 82 19.69 14.94 0.32
C ASP A 82 19.36 13.82 1.32
N PHE A 83 18.91 12.67 0.82
CA PHE A 83 18.51 11.51 1.61
C PHE A 83 19.27 10.23 1.17
N PRO A 84 20.60 10.17 1.33
CA PRO A 84 21.44 9.12 0.75
C PRO A 84 21.18 7.73 1.34
N ASP A 85 20.72 7.66 2.59
CA ASP A 85 20.42 6.41 3.29
C ASP A 85 18.98 5.92 3.08
N CYS A 86 18.18 6.67 2.31
CA CYS A 86 16.74 6.48 2.15
C CYS A 86 16.39 5.89 0.80
N ARG A 87 15.34 5.06 0.80
CA ARG A 87 14.88 4.39 -0.41
C ARG A 87 13.39 4.09 -0.34
N CYS A 88 12.71 4.15 -1.48
CA CYS A 88 11.33 3.70 -1.55
C CYS A 88 11.24 2.19 -1.29
N ARG A 89 10.28 1.80 -0.46
CA ARG A 89 10.03 0.39 -0.11
C ARG A 89 9.68 -0.46 -1.33
N ASP A 90 8.99 0.12 -2.31
CA ASP A 90 8.49 -0.59 -3.49
C ASP A 90 9.52 -0.67 -4.63
N TRP A 91 10.69 -0.06 -4.48
CA TRP A 91 11.76 -0.22 -5.46
C TRP A 91 12.32 -1.65 -5.38
N ALA A 92 12.75 -2.22 -6.53
CA ALA A 92 13.43 -3.50 -6.56
C ALA A 92 14.78 -3.42 -5.82
N THR A 93 15.22 -4.46 -5.09
CA THR A 93 16.47 -4.44 -4.30
C THR A 93 17.70 -4.01 -5.11
N SER A 94 17.75 -4.34 -6.40
CA SER A 94 18.79 -3.90 -7.34
C SER A 94 18.76 -2.40 -7.69
N ARG A 95 17.66 -1.69 -7.44
CA ARG A 95 17.51 -0.25 -7.72
C ARG A 95 18.04 0.60 -6.57
N GLY A 96 19.31 1.00 -6.64
CA GLY A 96 19.90 1.94 -5.68
C GLY A 96 19.51 3.40 -5.93
N THR A 97 19.16 3.75 -7.17
CA THR A 97 18.95 5.14 -7.57
C THR A 97 17.59 5.37 -8.24
N TYR A 98 17.11 6.60 -8.16
CA TYR A 98 15.93 7.05 -8.87
C TYR A 98 16.07 6.79 -10.37
N SER A 99 17.22 7.16 -10.95
CA SER A 99 17.52 7.02 -12.37
C SER A 99 17.62 5.57 -12.86
N ALA A 100 17.79 4.59 -11.96
CA ALA A 100 17.88 3.18 -12.30
C ALA A 100 16.51 2.49 -12.50
N GLY A 101 15.39 3.18 -12.22
CA GLY A 101 14.05 2.61 -12.42
C GLY A 101 13.26 3.26 -13.55
N PRO A 102 12.01 2.79 -13.75
CA PRO A 102 11.07 3.44 -14.65
C PRO A 102 10.61 4.78 -14.06
N PHE A 103 10.63 5.81 -14.89
CA PHE A 103 10.00 7.12 -14.68
C PHE A 103 9.63 7.65 -16.07
N GLU A 104 8.51 8.38 -16.18
CA GLU A 104 7.84 8.71 -17.46
C GLU A 104 8.74 9.36 -18.53
N GLN A 105 9.81 10.03 -18.09
CA GLN A 105 10.68 10.84 -18.95
C GLN A 105 12.01 10.17 -19.33
N LYS A 106 12.23 8.89 -18.98
CA LYS A 106 13.48 8.17 -19.33
C LYS A 106 13.66 8.13 -20.86
N GLY A 107 14.48 9.04 -21.38
CA GLY A 107 14.78 9.17 -22.82
C GLY A 107 13.80 10.03 -23.62
N LYS A 108 13.02 10.90 -22.97
CA LYS A 108 11.99 11.75 -23.63
C LYS A 108 12.24 13.26 -23.55
N TYR A 109 13.41 13.69 -23.10
CA TYR A 109 13.62 15.10 -22.82
C TYR A 109 13.72 15.96 -24.10
N GLY A 110 12.84 16.95 -24.22
CA GLY A 110 12.81 17.92 -25.32
C GLY A 110 11.42 18.54 -25.56
N ASP A 111 11.07 19.58 -24.80
CA ASP A 111 10.49 20.85 -25.30
C ASP A 111 10.38 21.83 -24.11
N VAL A 112 11.29 22.82 -24.06
CA VAL A 112 11.27 23.88 -23.04
C VAL A 112 10.34 24.98 -23.56
N GLY A 113 9.08 25.00 -23.13
CA GLY A 113 8.20 26.11 -23.56
C GLY A 113 6.71 26.04 -23.24
N ASP A 114 6.12 24.87 -22.93
CA ASP A 114 4.65 24.72 -22.89
C ASP A 114 4.03 24.84 -21.48
N TYR A 115 4.42 25.88 -20.73
CA TYR A 115 3.96 26.07 -19.34
C TYR A 115 2.79 27.04 -19.17
N SER A 116 2.13 27.51 -20.25
CA SER A 116 1.13 28.59 -20.13
C SER A 116 -0.02 28.62 -21.15
N LYS A 117 -0.35 27.53 -21.84
CA LYS A 117 -1.65 27.50 -22.57
C LYS A 117 -2.76 26.98 -21.65
N LEU A 118 -3.49 27.92 -21.06
CA LEU A 118 -4.84 27.72 -20.49
C LEU A 118 -5.89 27.72 -21.61
#